data_AF-A0A2H9LTY7-F1
#
_entry.id   AF-A0A2H9LTY7-F1
#
_cell.length_a   1.000
_cell.length_b   1.000
_cell.length_c   1.000
_cell.angle_alpha   90.00
_cell.angle_beta   90.00
_cell.angle_gamma   90.00
#
_symmetry.space_group_name_H-M   'P 1'
#
loop_
_entity.id
_entity.type
_entity.pdbx_description
1 polymer ?
#
loop_
_entity_poly.entity_id
_entity_poly.type
_entity_poly.pdbx_seq_one_letter_code
_entity_poly.pdbx_strand_id
1 'polypeptide(L)'
;MKKRVFIIHGWGGTPKEAWFPWLEKELEKRNFYVEIPKMPDTENPKINSWTNYIKKVVGKADKNTFFVGHSIGCQAIMRYLEKLPEKTKVGGVVFVAGWFNLMGLEPEEKPIAKPWLETPINFRKIKQHTKKFIAIFSGNDYYVPLSDEKLFKKRLNAKTIIKNNQGHFDESENIRKLKVALDAVLKIAK
;
A
#
# COMPACT_ATOMS: atom_id res chain seq x y z
N MET A 1 6.13 -21.31 -9.80
CA MET A 1 6.78 -19.98 -9.71
C MET A 1 6.70 -19.48 -8.28
N LYS A 2 7.78 -18.90 -7.75
CA LYS A 2 7.83 -18.36 -6.37
C LYS A 2 6.92 -17.12 -6.28
N LYS A 3 6.14 -17.00 -5.20
CA LYS A 3 5.29 -15.81 -4.97
C LYS A 3 6.15 -14.61 -4.62
N ARG A 4 5.85 -13.45 -5.19
CA ARG A 4 6.60 -12.20 -5.03
C ARG A 4 5.75 -11.17 -4.31
N VAL A 5 6.29 -10.50 -3.30
CA VAL A 5 5.61 -9.44 -2.54
C VAL A 5 6.42 -8.15 -2.65
N PHE A 6 5.78 -7.08 -3.12
CA PHE A 6 6.38 -5.75 -3.18
C PHE A 6 5.79 -4.89 -2.07
N ILE A 7 6.63 -4.40 -1.17
CA ILE A 7 6.23 -3.54 -0.05
C ILE A 7 6.59 -2.09 -0.40
N ILE A 8 5.59 -1.23 -0.57
CA ILE A 8 5.77 0.18 -0.93
C ILE A 8 5.52 1.05 0.30
N HIS A 9 6.58 1.71 0.77
CA HIS A 9 6.59 2.52 1.99
C HIS A 9 5.87 3.88 1.84
N GLY A 10 5.78 4.60 2.95
CA GLY A 10 5.10 5.89 3.07
C GLY A 10 5.90 7.09 2.55
N TRP A 11 5.29 8.28 2.67
CA TRP A 11 5.92 9.58 2.39
C TRP A 11 7.08 9.79 3.35
N GLY A 12 8.23 10.25 2.85
CA GLY A 12 9.45 10.44 3.64
C GLY A 12 10.10 9.13 4.08
N GLY A 13 9.46 8.00 3.76
CA GLY A 13 9.80 6.71 4.29
C GLY A 13 10.99 6.04 3.60
N THR A 14 11.44 4.94 4.19
CA THR A 14 12.54 4.11 3.69
C THR A 14 12.22 2.61 3.78
N PRO A 15 12.94 1.75 3.04
CA PRO A 15 12.78 0.30 3.16
C PRO A 15 13.07 -0.31 4.55
N LYS A 16 13.77 0.44 5.43
CA LYS A 16 14.29 -0.08 6.71
C LYS A 16 13.44 0.29 7.92
N GLU A 17 12.38 1.07 7.75
CA GLU A 17 11.60 1.62 8.85
C GLU A 17 10.46 0.71 9.31
N ALA A 18 9.95 1.02 10.51
CA ALA A 18 8.74 0.45 11.06
C ALA A 18 8.71 -1.09 10.99
N TRP A 19 7.66 -1.66 10.41
CA TRP A 19 7.40 -3.10 10.36
C TRP A 19 7.83 -3.77 9.04
N PHE A 20 8.36 -3.02 8.07
CA PHE A 20 8.68 -3.58 6.74
C PHE A 20 9.77 -4.66 6.81
N PRO A 21 10.92 -4.46 7.50
CA PRO A 21 11.95 -5.50 7.60
C PRO A 21 11.47 -6.74 8.36
N TRP A 22 10.57 -6.58 9.34
CA TRP A 22 9.98 -7.69 10.05
C TRP A 22 9.04 -8.49 9.13
N LEU A 23 8.19 -7.81 8.35
CA LEU A 23 7.27 -8.47 7.43
C LEU A 23 8.03 -9.21 6.32
N GLU A 24 9.09 -8.62 5.77
CA GLU A 24 9.97 -9.27 4.81
C GLU A 24 10.51 -10.59 5.36
N LYS A 25 11.18 -10.57 6.51
CA LYS A 25 11.73 -11.78 7.13
C LYS A 25 10.67 -12.86 7.36
N GLU A 26 9.48 -12.50 7.80
CA GLU A 26 8.40 -13.46 8.03
C GLU A 26 7.83 -14.04 6.72
N LEU A 27 7.76 -13.26 5.65
CA LEU A 27 7.32 -13.75 4.35
C LEU A 27 8.40 -14.61 3.67
N GLU A 28 9.68 -14.26 3.78
CA GLU A 28 10.79 -15.06 3.24
C GLU A 28 10.88 -16.45 3.88
N LYS A 29 10.69 -16.54 5.21
CA LYS A 29 10.55 -17.83 5.92
C LYS A 29 9.43 -18.71 5.37
N ARG A 30 8.46 -18.12 4.67
CA ARG A 30 7.31 -18.79 4.06
C ARG A 30 7.44 -18.90 2.53
N ASN A 31 8.68 -18.85 2.04
CA ASN A 31 9.05 -19.03 0.63
C ASN A 31 8.47 -17.97 -0.33
N PHE A 32 8.20 -16.76 0.17
CA PHE A 32 7.97 -15.60 -0.70
C PHE A 32 9.33 -14.99 -1.09
N TYR A 33 9.38 -14.39 -2.27
CA TYR A 33 10.39 -13.39 -2.62
C TYR A 33 9.80 -12.05 -2.20
N VAL A 34 10.54 -11.25 -1.45
CA VAL A 34 10.07 -9.94 -0.99
C VAL A 34 11.02 -8.88 -1.50
N GLU A 35 10.47 -7.74 -1.89
CA GLU A 35 11.25 -6.58 -2.28
C GLU A 35 10.62 -5.32 -1.72
N ILE A 36 11.44 -4.51 -1.04
CA ILE A 36 11.05 -3.24 -0.46
C ILE A 36 11.85 -2.14 -1.19
N PRO A 37 11.37 -1.67 -2.35
CA PRO A 37 12.09 -0.67 -3.12
C PRO A 37 12.21 0.65 -2.36
N LYS A 38 13.39 1.28 -2.43
CA LYS A 38 13.55 2.68 -2.01
C LYS A 38 12.89 3.57 -3.06
N MET A 39 11.75 4.14 -2.74
CA MET A 39 11.01 4.99 -3.66
C MET A 39 11.77 6.29 -3.96
N PRO A 40 11.63 6.88 -5.16
CA PRO A 40 12.32 8.10 -5.53
C PRO A 40 11.68 9.33 -4.87
N ASP A 41 12.50 10.32 -4.50
CA ASP A 41 12.07 11.64 -4.04
C ASP A 41 10.98 11.56 -2.95
N THR A 42 11.32 10.90 -1.84
CA THR A 42 10.37 10.53 -0.78
C THR A 42 9.79 11.73 -0.04
N GLU A 43 10.51 12.85 -0.01
CA GLU A 43 10.04 14.11 0.58
C GLU A 43 9.04 14.84 -0.33
N ASN A 44 9.11 14.64 -1.64
CA ASN A 44 8.25 15.29 -2.63
C ASN A 44 7.60 14.29 -3.62
N PRO A 45 6.93 13.23 -3.14
CA PRO A 45 6.52 12.11 -3.96
C PRO A 45 5.59 12.55 -5.09
N LYS A 46 5.90 12.12 -6.32
CA LYS A 46 5.09 12.39 -7.52
C LYS A 46 4.49 11.11 -8.08
N ILE A 47 3.19 11.15 -8.41
CA ILE A 47 2.42 10.02 -8.96
C ILE A 47 3.17 9.31 -10.10
N ASN A 48 3.61 10.06 -11.11
CA ASN A 48 4.26 9.46 -12.28
C ASN A 48 5.63 8.88 -11.95
N SER A 49 6.43 9.55 -11.12
CA SER A 49 7.73 9.05 -10.67
C SER A 49 7.58 7.71 -9.94
N TRP A 50 6.69 7.66 -8.95
CA TRP A 50 6.46 6.46 -8.14
C TRP A 50 5.84 5.31 -8.94
N THR A 51 4.81 5.57 -9.75
CA THR A 51 4.17 4.51 -10.55
C THR A 51 5.11 3.94 -11.63
N ASN A 52 5.95 4.77 -12.24
CA ASN A 52 6.95 4.31 -13.20
C ASN A 52 8.06 3.51 -12.51
N TYR A 53 8.47 3.92 -11.31
CA TYR A 53 9.46 3.18 -10.53
C TYR A 53 8.94 1.82 -10.08
N ILE A 54 7.70 1.74 -9.58
CA ILE A 54 7.04 0.45 -9.28
C ILE A 54 7.01 -0.44 -10.51
N LYS A 55 6.63 0.11 -11.68
CA LYS A 55 6.63 -0.65 -12.94
C LYS A 55 8.02 -1.22 -13.27
N LYS A 56 9.08 -0.44 -13.10
CA LYS A 56 10.47 -0.86 -13.34
C LYS A 56 10.88 -2.00 -12.40
N VAL A 57 10.66 -1.83 -11.09
CA VAL A 57 11.03 -2.77 -10.04
C VAL A 57 10.25 -4.08 -10.17
N VAL A 58 8.93 -4.00 -10.39
CA VAL A 58 8.07 -5.18 -10.55
C VAL A 58 8.35 -5.90 -11.86
N GLY A 59 8.70 -5.19 -12.93
CA GLY A 59 8.80 -5.77 -14.27
C GLY A 59 7.49 -6.43 -14.70
N LYS A 60 7.52 -7.74 -14.98
CA LYS A 60 6.32 -8.50 -15.34
C LYS A 60 5.55 -8.92 -14.08
N ALA A 61 4.39 -8.30 -13.88
CA ALA A 61 3.42 -8.72 -12.87
C ALA A 61 2.56 -9.89 -13.37
N ASP A 62 2.22 -10.80 -12.46
CA ASP A 62 1.40 -11.98 -12.72
C ASP A 62 0.57 -12.38 -11.48
N LYS A 63 -0.18 -13.48 -11.58
CA LYS A 63 -1.01 -14.00 -10.47
C LYS A 63 -0.22 -14.36 -9.20
N ASN A 64 1.11 -14.46 -9.28
CA ASN A 64 2.01 -14.70 -8.15
C ASN A 64 2.63 -13.41 -7.59
N THR A 65 2.26 -12.25 -8.12
CA THR A 65 2.73 -10.93 -7.70
C THR A 65 1.73 -10.30 -6.74
N PHE A 66 2.17 -9.94 -5.54
CA PHE A 66 1.37 -9.35 -4.47
C PHE A 66 1.97 -8.01 -4.04
N PHE A 67 1.13 -7.15 -3.48
CA PHE A 67 1.53 -5.83 -3.03
C PHE A 67 1.11 -5.57 -1.59
N VAL A 68 1.96 -4.86 -0.86
CA VAL A 68 1.63 -4.26 0.43
C VAL A 68 1.97 -2.78 0.33
N GLY A 69 0.99 -1.91 0.52
CA GLY A 69 1.21 -0.46 0.57
C GLY A 69 1.05 0.05 1.99
N HIS A 70 1.87 1.01 2.37
CA HIS A 70 1.66 1.83 3.58
C HIS A 70 1.39 3.28 3.18
N SER A 71 0.36 3.89 3.75
CA SER A 71 0.02 5.29 3.51
C SER A 71 -0.03 5.66 2.01
N ILE A 72 0.78 6.61 1.54
CA ILE A 72 0.88 6.99 0.12
C ILE A 72 1.34 5.84 -0.80
N GLY A 73 2.04 4.83 -0.26
CA GLY A 73 2.34 3.59 -0.98
C GLY A 73 1.08 2.86 -1.45
N CYS A 74 -0.03 2.95 -0.71
CA CYS A 74 -1.33 2.43 -1.12
C CYS A 74 -1.83 3.14 -2.39
N GLN A 75 -1.74 4.47 -2.42
CA GLN A 75 -2.10 5.31 -3.57
C GLN A 75 -1.23 4.97 -4.78
N ALA A 76 0.08 4.82 -4.59
CA ALA A 76 1.00 4.47 -5.66
C ALA A 76 0.70 3.09 -6.27
N ILE A 77 0.40 2.07 -5.44
CA ILE A 77 -0.01 0.75 -5.91
C ILE A 77 -1.32 0.83 -6.69
N MET A 78 -2.34 1.54 -6.19
CA MET A 78 -3.62 1.71 -6.89
C MET A 78 -3.42 2.28 -8.29
N ARG A 79 -2.61 3.35 -8.42
CA ARG A 79 -2.33 4.02 -9.69
C ARG A 79 -1.41 3.22 -10.61
N TYR A 80 -0.52 2.39 -10.05
CA TYR A 80 0.25 1.42 -10.83
C TYR A 80 -0.68 0.36 -11.44
N LEU A 81 -1.58 -0.22 -10.64
CA LEU A 81 -2.54 -1.22 -11.12
C LEU A 81 -3.46 -0.65 -12.20
N GLU A 82 -3.90 0.61 -12.05
CA GLU A 82 -4.70 1.32 -13.07
C GLU A 82 -4.01 1.40 -14.44
N LYS A 83 -2.67 1.46 -14.48
CA LYS A 83 -1.84 1.56 -15.69
C LYS A 83 -1.42 0.21 -16.28
N LEU A 84 -1.77 -0.91 -15.63
CA LEU A 84 -1.39 -2.24 -16.13
C LEU A 84 -2.16 -2.62 -17.41
N PRO A 85 -1.55 -3.40 -18.31
CA PRO A 85 -2.26 -3.98 -19.44
C PRO A 85 -3.47 -4.79 -18.96
N GLU A 86 -4.62 -4.68 -19.64
CA GLU A 86 -5.91 -5.23 -19.17
C GLU A 86 -5.90 -6.73 -18.85
N LYS A 87 -5.11 -7.51 -19.60
CA LYS A 87 -4.96 -8.96 -19.42
C LYS A 87 -4.10 -9.35 -18.22
N THR A 88 -3.35 -8.41 -17.65
CA THR A 88 -2.48 -8.66 -16.48
C THR A 88 -3.34 -8.95 -15.26
N LYS A 89 -2.99 -9.98 -14.50
CA LYS A 89 -3.61 -10.27 -13.20
C LYS A 89 -2.54 -10.23 -12.11
N VAL A 90 -2.93 -9.84 -10.90
CA VAL A 90 -2.07 -9.84 -9.71
C VAL A 90 -2.70 -10.71 -8.62
N GLY A 91 -1.87 -11.27 -7.75
CA GLY A 91 -2.31 -12.16 -6.68
C GLY A 91 -3.20 -11.48 -5.65
N GLY A 92 -2.93 -10.22 -5.34
CA GLY A 92 -3.75 -9.40 -4.44
C GLY A 92 -2.98 -8.22 -3.85
N VAL A 93 -3.68 -7.42 -3.06
CA VAL A 93 -3.11 -6.21 -2.43
C VAL A 93 -3.56 -6.09 -0.98
N VAL A 94 -2.63 -5.74 -0.11
CA VAL A 94 -2.88 -5.30 1.27
C VAL A 94 -2.56 -3.81 1.36
N PHE A 95 -3.50 -3.02 1.87
CA PHE A 95 -3.33 -1.59 2.14
C PHE A 95 -3.26 -1.39 3.65
N VAL A 96 -2.24 -0.71 4.15
CA VAL A 96 -2.08 -0.34 5.57
C VAL A 96 -2.11 1.18 5.66
N ALA A 97 -3.05 1.73 6.44
CA ALA A 97 -3.32 3.17 6.52
C ALA A 97 -3.50 3.82 5.12
N GLY A 98 -4.12 3.10 4.18
CA GLY A 98 -4.41 3.64 2.86
C GLY A 98 -5.49 4.70 2.92
N TRP A 99 -5.37 5.74 2.10
CA TRP A 99 -6.24 6.91 2.19
C TRP A 99 -6.72 7.41 0.83
N PHE A 100 -7.86 8.08 0.86
CA PHE A 100 -8.46 8.94 -0.15
C PHE A 100 -8.67 10.37 0.39
N ASN A 101 -8.70 10.54 1.71
CA ASN A 101 -8.70 11.82 2.39
C ASN A 101 -7.52 11.86 3.37
N LEU A 102 -6.96 13.05 3.59
CA LEU A 102 -5.89 13.28 4.56
C LEU A 102 -6.27 14.43 5.49
N MET A 103 -5.83 14.31 6.74
CA MET A 103 -5.92 15.31 7.81
C MET A 103 -4.53 15.64 8.32
N GLY A 104 -4.40 16.72 9.10
CA GLY A 104 -3.13 17.04 9.78
C GLY A 104 -1.99 17.43 8.84
N LEU A 105 -2.30 17.88 7.62
CA LEU A 105 -1.29 18.35 6.66
C LEU A 105 -0.88 19.78 6.97
N GLU A 106 0.42 20.00 7.09
CA GLU A 106 1.05 21.31 7.21
C GLU A 106 0.95 22.10 5.87
N PRO A 107 1.04 23.44 5.89
CA PRO A 107 0.92 24.27 4.69
C PRO A 107 1.85 23.85 3.54
N GLU A 108 3.07 23.43 3.84
CA GLU A 108 4.09 23.01 2.87
C GLU A 108 3.78 21.63 2.27
N GLU A 109 3.05 20.79 2.99
CA GLU A 109 2.68 19.44 2.55
C GLU A 109 1.46 19.46 1.61
N LYS A 110 0.56 20.44 1.77
CA LYS A 110 -0.67 20.54 0.97
C LYS A 110 -0.41 20.54 -0.55
N PRO A 111 0.54 21.33 -1.10
CA PRO A 111 0.87 21.27 -2.53
C PRO A 111 1.38 19.91 -3.00
N ILE A 112 2.06 19.16 -2.12
CA ILE A 112 2.61 17.85 -2.45
C ILE A 112 1.51 16.78 -2.40
N ALA A 113 0.61 16.84 -1.41
CA ALA A 113 -0.52 15.92 -1.26
C ALA A 113 -1.63 16.15 -2.29
N LYS A 114 -1.86 17.41 -2.70
CA LYS A 114 -2.96 17.82 -3.58
C LYS A 114 -3.10 16.98 -4.84
N PRO A 115 -2.04 16.73 -5.65
CA PRO A 115 -2.16 15.84 -6.82
C PRO A 115 -2.65 14.43 -6.49
N TRP A 116 -2.27 13.87 -5.34
CA TRP A 116 -2.66 12.52 -4.92
C TRP A 116 -4.13 12.43 -4.50
N LEU A 117 -4.65 13.50 -3.90
CA LEU A 117 -6.05 13.65 -3.46
C LEU A 117 -7.00 13.97 -4.63
N GLU A 118 -6.59 14.88 -5.52
CA GLU A 118 -7.48 15.42 -6.55
C GLU A 118 -7.45 14.66 -7.87
N THR A 119 -6.33 14.00 -8.21
CA THR A 119 -6.27 13.22 -9.45
C THR A 119 -7.22 12.02 -9.33
N PRO A 120 -8.22 11.86 -10.21
CA PRO A 120 -9.15 10.74 -10.12
C PRO A 120 -8.45 9.38 -10.20
N ILE A 121 -9.08 8.34 -9.65
CA ILE A 121 -8.60 6.95 -9.71
C ILE A 121 -9.66 6.10 -10.38
N ASN A 122 -9.30 5.37 -11.44
CA ASN A 122 -10.20 4.43 -12.09
C ASN A 122 -10.25 3.08 -11.36
N PHE A 123 -11.10 2.98 -10.34
CA PHE A 123 -11.28 1.76 -9.56
C PHE A 123 -11.78 0.57 -10.39
N ARG A 124 -12.47 0.80 -11.52
CA ARG A 124 -12.88 -0.29 -12.42
C ARG A 124 -11.66 -0.98 -13.02
N LYS A 125 -10.68 -0.20 -13.52
CA LYS A 125 -9.40 -0.74 -14.01
C LYS A 125 -8.66 -1.48 -12.92
N ILE A 126 -8.53 -0.91 -11.72
CA ILE A 126 -7.84 -1.58 -10.60
C ILE A 126 -8.48 -2.94 -10.27
N LYS A 127 -9.80 -2.98 -10.13
CA LYS A 127 -10.56 -4.21 -9.82
C LYS A 127 -10.56 -5.25 -10.94
N GLN A 128 -10.05 -4.94 -12.13
CA GLN A 128 -9.90 -5.93 -13.19
C GLN A 128 -8.67 -6.82 -12.96
N HIS A 129 -7.65 -6.32 -12.26
CA HIS A 129 -6.38 -7.04 -12.07
C HIS A 129 -6.42 -8.03 -10.91
N THR A 130 -7.26 -7.79 -9.91
CA THR A 130 -7.52 -8.72 -8.80
C THR A 130 -8.85 -8.41 -8.12
N LYS A 131 -9.38 -9.39 -7.37
CA LYS A 131 -10.52 -9.22 -6.45
C LYS A 131 -10.10 -9.31 -4.98
N LYS A 132 -8.81 -9.56 -4.72
CA LYS A 132 -8.26 -9.84 -3.40
C LYS A 132 -7.65 -8.57 -2.83
N PHE A 133 -8.49 -7.73 -2.22
CA PHE A 133 -8.08 -6.51 -1.52
C PHE A 133 -8.36 -6.64 -0.02
N ILE A 134 -7.35 -6.36 0.80
CA ILE A 134 -7.49 -6.18 2.25
C ILE A 134 -6.99 -4.78 2.61
N ALA A 135 -7.72 -4.04 3.44
CA ALA A 135 -7.29 -2.74 3.95
C ALA A 135 -7.29 -2.74 5.49
N ILE A 136 -6.23 -2.23 6.09
CA ILE A 136 -5.98 -2.22 7.53
C ILE A 136 -5.91 -0.76 7.97
N PHE A 137 -6.74 -0.39 8.95
CA PHE A 137 -6.85 0.96 9.49
C PHE A 137 -6.61 0.96 10.99
N SER A 138 -6.21 2.10 11.54
CA SER A 138 -6.15 2.34 12.97
C SER A 138 -7.29 3.28 13.38
N GLY A 139 -7.92 3.01 14.53
CA GLY A 139 -8.98 3.86 15.08
C GLY A 139 -8.49 5.22 15.57
N ASN A 140 -7.18 5.38 15.80
CA ASN A 140 -6.55 6.60 16.28
C ASN A 140 -5.48 7.16 15.31
N ASP A 141 -5.61 6.88 14.01
CA ASP A 141 -4.70 7.43 13.00
C ASP A 141 -4.90 8.96 12.90
N TYR A 142 -3.80 9.71 13.07
CA TYR A 142 -3.81 11.18 13.05
C TYR A 142 -4.04 11.74 11.63
N TYR A 143 -3.48 11.07 10.62
CA TYR A 143 -3.50 11.56 9.23
C TYR A 143 -4.67 11.01 8.43
N VAL A 144 -5.08 9.76 8.70
CA VAL A 144 -6.10 9.06 7.90
C VAL A 144 -7.40 8.95 8.67
N PRO A 145 -8.47 9.64 8.25
CA PRO A 145 -9.76 9.54 8.92
C PRO A 145 -10.32 8.13 8.75
N LEU A 146 -10.87 7.56 9.83
CA LEU A 146 -11.46 6.21 9.81
C LEU A 146 -12.63 6.07 8.80
N SER A 147 -13.24 7.19 8.36
CA SER A 147 -14.25 7.19 7.30
C SER A 147 -13.74 6.62 5.97
N ASP A 148 -12.43 6.64 5.72
CA ASP A 148 -11.81 6.05 4.53
C ASP A 148 -11.96 4.54 4.47
N GLU A 149 -12.15 3.87 5.61
CA GLU A 149 -12.50 2.46 5.68
C GLU A 149 -13.72 2.13 4.80
N LYS A 150 -14.77 2.96 4.89
CA LYS A 150 -15.99 2.81 4.10
C LYS A 150 -15.72 3.06 2.62
N LEU A 151 -14.80 3.98 2.30
CA LEU A 151 -14.41 4.27 0.92
C LEU A 151 -13.65 3.09 0.30
N PHE A 152 -12.75 2.44 1.03
CA PHE A 152 -12.04 1.24 0.54
C PHE A 152 -13.02 0.08 0.31
N LYS A 153 -13.99 -0.14 1.20
CA LYS A 153 -15.11 -1.07 0.97
C LYS A 153 -15.87 -0.73 -0.31
N LYS A 154 -16.35 0.50 -0.44
CA LYS A 154 -17.20 0.93 -1.56
C LYS A 154 -16.48 0.93 -2.92
N ARG A 155 -15.25 1.44 -2.96
CA ARG A 155 -14.52 1.68 -4.22
C ARG A 155 -13.82 0.41 -4.72
N LEU A 156 -13.20 -0.36 -3.81
CA LEU A 156 -12.36 -1.51 -4.14
C LEU A 156 -12.99 -2.88 -3.80
N ASN A 157 -14.12 -2.91 -3.09
CA ASN A 157 -14.67 -4.13 -2.48
C ASN A 157 -13.65 -4.78 -1.52
N ALA A 158 -12.86 -3.96 -0.83
CA ALA A 158 -11.84 -4.45 0.10
C ALA A 158 -12.47 -5.05 1.36
N LYS A 159 -11.89 -6.14 1.85
CA LYS A 159 -12.12 -6.57 3.24
C LYS A 159 -11.34 -5.65 4.15
N THR A 160 -11.97 -5.09 5.17
CA THR A 160 -11.31 -4.15 6.08
C THR A 160 -11.05 -4.78 7.44
N ILE A 161 -9.98 -4.32 8.08
CA ILE A 161 -9.60 -4.67 9.45
C ILE A 161 -9.28 -3.36 10.17
N ILE A 162 -9.88 -3.16 11.34
CA ILE A 162 -9.62 -1.99 12.18
C ILE A 162 -8.82 -2.46 13.39
N LYS A 163 -7.72 -1.76 13.69
CA LYS A 163 -6.92 -1.92 14.89
C LYS A 163 -7.12 -0.71 15.79
N ASN A 164 -7.00 -0.89 17.10
CA ASN A 164 -7.02 0.21 18.05
C ASN A 164 -5.58 0.54 18.44
N ASN A 165 -5.29 1.81 18.69
CA ASN A 165 -4.02 2.28 19.25
C ASN A 165 -2.81 1.81 18.43
N GLN A 166 -2.84 2.01 17.11
CA GLN A 166 -1.70 1.76 16.22
C GLN A 166 -1.21 3.02 15.52
N GLY A 167 -1.81 4.19 15.81
CA GLY A 167 -1.49 5.46 15.16
C GLY A 167 -1.51 5.30 13.64
N HIS A 168 -0.48 5.81 12.96
CA HIS A 168 -0.32 5.66 11.51
C HIS A 168 0.48 4.41 11.10
N PHE A 169 0.69 3.45 12.01
CA PHE A 169 1.49 2.23 11.80
C PHE A 169 2.95 2.51 11.42
N ASP A 170 3.54 3.58 11.94
CA ASP A 170 4.93 3.97 11.67
C ASP A 170 5.86 3.67 12.85
N GLU A 171 7.13 4.05 12.71
CA GLU A 171 8.14 3.84 13.73
C GLU A 171 7.99 4.79 14.94
N SER A 172 7.39 5.97 14.77
CA SER A 172 7.12 6.88 15.88
C SER A 172 6.13 6.28 16.89
N GLU A 173 5.24 5.42 16.39
CA GLU A 173 4.30 4.60 17.18
C GLU A 173 4.92 3.27 17.68
N ASN A 174 6.24 3.09 17.54
CA ASN A 174 6.99 1.89 17.91
C ASN A 174 6.46 0.59 17.26
N ILE A 175 5.83 0.68 16.08
CA ILE A 175 5.29 -0.47 15.35
C ILE A 175 6.40 -1.13 14.54
N ARG A 176 7.20 -1.97 15.21
CA ARG A 176 8.28 -2.75 14.57
C ARG A 176 7.83 -4.11 14.04
N LYS A 177 6.59 -4.52 14.35
CA LYS A 177 6.00 -5.80 13.94
C LYS A 177 4.53 -5.59 13.63
N LEU A 178 4.05 -6.11 12.49
CA LEU A 178 2.66 -5.95 12.08
C LEU A 178 2.05 -7.28 11.64
N LYS A 179 1.71 -8.14 12.62
CA LYS A 179 1.16 -9.48 12.37
C LYS A 179 -0.11 -9.45 11.51
N VAL A 180 -0.96 -8.44 11.65
CA VAL A 180 -2.17 -8.30 10.84
C VAL A 180 -1.87 -8.14 9.34
N ALA A 181 -0.76 -7.47 8.97
CA ALA A 181 -0.33 -7.37 7.59
C ALA A 181 0.19 -8.72 7.06
N LEU A 182 0.98 -9.46 7.87
CA LEU A 182 1.42 -10.81 7.53
C LEU A 182 0.21 -11.74 7.30
N ASP A 183 -0.73 -11.80 8.25
CA ASP A 183 -1.91 -12.64 8.15
C ASP A 183 -2.75 -12.27 6.91
N ALA A 184 -2.86 -10.98 6.59
CA ALA A 184 -3.54 -10.49 5.39
C ALA A 184 -2.86 -10.98 4.10
N VAL A 185 -1.53 -10.86 3.97
CA VAL A 185 -0.78 -11.35 2.82
C VAL A 185 -0.97 -12.86 2.66
N LEU A 186 -0.82 -13.62 3.75
CA LEU A 186 -1.00 -15.07 3.71
C LEU A 186 -2.43 -15.46 3.32
N LYS A 187 -3.44 -14.70 3.75
CA LYS A 187 -4.85 -14.95 3.40
C LYS A 187 -5.13 -14.74 1.91
N ILE A 188 -4.58 -13.69 1.29
CA ILE A 188 -4.79 -13.45 -0.15
C ILE A 188 -3.90 -14.34 -1.03
N ALA A 189 -2.79 -14.82 -0.49
CA ALA A 189 -1.87 -15.71 -1.19
C ALA A 189 -2.31 -17.17 -1.21
N LYS A 190 -3.36 -17.56 -0.48
CA LYS A 190 -4.05 -18.85 -0.65
C LYS A 190 -4.78 -18.89 -1.99
#